data_AF-A0A7J4JFJ9-F1
#
_entry.id   AF-A0A7J4JFJ9-F1
#
_cell.length_a   1.000
_cell.length_b   1.000
_cell.length_c   1.000
_cell.angle_alpha   90.00
_cell.angle_beta   90.00
_cell.angle_gamma   90.00
#
_symmetry.space_group_name_H-M   'P 1'
#
loop_
_entity.id
_entity.type
_entity.pdbx_description
1 polymer ?
#
loop_
_entity_poly.entity_id
_entity_poly.type
_entity_poly.pdbx_seq_one_letter_code
_entity_poly.pdbx_strand_id
1 'polypeptide(L)'
;MLFTAVSALCYVVGRAIDSVHLKKAYRLKNYFLSGVFIFIIWFIIESGKSVVIGEADLNLFLGSIVFSFVIALASFRVASVLDVRKKITKLLIGLPVYAPDGRWVGKVEKVEGPEKTIEYKDIKSKKLVQLRKEQFVLRGDRVLLTA
;
A
#
# COMPACT_ATOMS: atom_id res chain seq x y z
N MET A 1 11.06 -13.39 -29.56
CA MET A 1 11.62 -12.03 -29.33
C MET A 1 10.65 -11.10 -28.62
N LEU A 2 9.36 -11.06 -28.99
CA LEU A 2 8.36 -10.23 -28.30
C LEU A 2 8.21 -10.56 -26.81
N PHE A 3 8.15 -11.86 -26.46
CA PHE A 3 8.00 -12.32 -25.07
C PHE A 3 9.17 -11.89 -24.16
N THR A 4 10.40 -11.96 -24.69
CA THR A 4 11.61 -11.54 -23.98
C THR A 4 11.65 -10.02 -23.76
N ALA A 5 11.21 -9.24 -24.76
CA ALA A 5 11.12 -7.79 -24.65
C ALA A 5 10.06 -7.35 -23.63
N VAL A 6 8.87 -7.98 -23.64
CA VAL A 6 7.81 -7.71 -22.66
C VAL A 6 8.26 -8.10 -21.25
N SER A 7 8.94 -9.23 -21.09
CA SER A 7 9.47 -9.66 -19.79
C SER A 7 10.52 -8.68 -19.22
N ALA A 8 11.42 -8.18 -20.07
CA ALA A 8 12.40 -7.17 -19.69
C ALA A 8 11.72 -5.84 -19.30
N LEU A 9 10.69 -5.42 -20.03
CA LEU A 9 9.91 -4.22 -19.72
C LEU A 9 9.17 -4.36 -18.38
N CYS A 10 8.52 -5.50 -18.14
CA CYS A 10 7.86 -5.81 -16.87
C CYS A 10 8.85 -5.83 -15.70
N TYR A 11 10.06 -6.34 -15.89
CA TYR A 11 11.10 -6.32 -14.87
C TYR A 11 11.54 -4.90 -14.51
N VAL A 12 11.78 -4.04 -15.52
CA VAL A 12 12.19 -2.64 -15.30
C VAL A 12 11.07 -1.84 -14.62
N VAL A 13 9.83 -2.01 -15.08
CA VAL A 13 8.65 -1.38 -14.47
C VAL A 13 8.45 -1.88 -13.04
N GLY A 14 8.57 -3.19 -12.80
CA GLY A 14 8.50 -3.78 -11.48
C GLY A 14 9.56 -3.20 -10.53
N ARG A 15 10.80 -3.06 -10.99
CA ARG A 15 11.89 -2.48 -10.18
C ARG A 15 11.73 -0.98 -9.94
N ALA A 16 11.19 -0.25 -10.90
CA ALA A 16 10.88 1.18 -10.76
C ALA A 16 9.73 1.40 -9.77
N ILE A 17 8.69 0.57 -9.85
CA ILE A 17 7.61 0.53 -8.87
C ILE A 17 8.20 0.23 -7.49
N ASP A 18 9.01 -0.82 -7.35
CA ASP A 18 9.59 -1.22 -6.07
C ASP A 18 10.48 -0.12 -5.44
N SER A 19 11.34 0.52 -6.23
CA SER A 19 12.18 1.67 -5.81
C SER A 19 11.37 2.86 -5.29
N VAL A 20 10.27 3.19 -5.97
CA VAL A 20 9.39 4.31 -5.57
C VAL A 20 8.44 3.92 -4.43
N HIS A 21 8.04 2.65 -4.36
CA HIS A 21 6.97 2.16 -3.49
C HIS A 21 7.46 1.56 -2.17
N LEU A 22 8.71 1.09 -2.07
CA LEU A 22 9.28 0.65 -0.79
C LEU A 22 9.29 1.77 0.27
N LYS A 23 9.43 3.03 -0.15
CA LYS A 23 9.25 4.20 0.73
C LYS A 23 7.78 4.52 1.07
N LYS A 24 6.82 3.98 0.32
CA LYS A 24 5.37 4.18 0.48
C LYS A 24 4.61 2.88 0.76
N ALA A 25 5.25 1.91 1.40
CA ALA A 25 4.64 0.62 1.75
C ALA A 25 3.36 0.76 2.60
N TYR A 26 3.14 1.91 3.26
CA TYR A 26 1.88 2.23 3.95
C TYR A 26 0.66 2.34 3.00
N ARG A 27 0.87 2.44 1.69
CA ARG A 27 -0.18 2.41 0.65
C ARG A 27 -0.32 1.05 -0.03
N LEU A 28 0.46 0.04 0.37
CA LEU A 28 0.47 -1.29 -0.26
C LEU A 28 -0.93 -1.90 -0.38
N LYS A 29 -1.74 -1.79 0.68
CA LYS A 29 -3.16 -2.16 0.69
C LYS A 29 -3.94 -1.52 -0.47
N ASN A 30 -3.81 -0.22 -0.67
CA ASN A 30 -4.54 0.51 -1.70
C ASN A 30 -4.07 0.10 -3.09
N TYR A 31 -2.77 -0.07 -3.30
CA TYR A 31 -2.22 -0.50 -4.58
C TYR A 31 -2.63 -1.93 -4.94
N PHE A 32 -2.56 -2.85 -3.98
CA PHE A 32 -3.03 -4.22 -4.17
C PHE A 32 -4.51 -4.24 -4.58
N LEU A 33 -5.37 -3.51 -3.85
CA LEU A 33 -6.79 -3.41 -4.18
C LEU A 33 -7.00 -2.78 -5.57
N SER A 34 -6.30 -1.70 -5.89
CA SER A 34 -6.38 -1.08 -7.22
C SER A 34 -6.01 -2.06 -8.34
N GLY A 35 -4.93 -2.84 -8.18
CA GLY A 35 -4.54 -3.85 -9.15
C GLY A 35 -5.60 -4.94 -9.35
N VAL A 36 -6.16 -5.43 -8.24
CA VAL A 36 -7.26 -6.41 -8.27
C VAL A 36 -8.50 -5.83 -8.99
N PHE A 37 -8.90 -4.60 -8.68
CA PHE A 37 -10.07 -3.98 -9.31
C PHE A 37 -9.87 -3.75 -10.81
N ILE A 38 -8.67 -3.32 -11.23
CA ILE A 38 -8.34 -3.20 -12.66
C ILE A 38 -8.49 -4.55 -13.34
N PHE A 39 -7.97 -5.62 -12.74
CA PHE A 39 -8.08 -6.98 -13.28
C PHE A 39 -9.55 -7.45 -13.36
N ILE A 40 -10.35 -7.20 -12.32
CA ILE A 40 -11.78 -7.53 -12.30
C ILE A 40 -12.53 -6.80 -13.42
N ILE A 41 -12.32 -5.49 -13.56
CA ILE A 41 -12.99 -4.69 -14.59
C ILE A 41 -12.60 -5.19 -15.97
N TRP A 42 -11.30 -5.43 -16.20
CA TRP A 42 -10.81 -5.99 -17.45
C TRP A 42 -11.47 -7.34 -17.76
N PHE A 43 -11.55 -8.24 -16.78
CA PHE A 43 -12.17 -9.55 -16.92
C PHE A 43 -13.67 -9.48 -17.25
N ILE A 44 -14.41 -8.58 -16.58
CA ILE A 44 -15.84 -8.35 -16.86
C ILE A 44 -16.03 -7.78 -18.27
N ILE A 45 -15.20 -6.82 -18.69
CA ILE A 45 -15.27 -6.24 -20.03
C ILE A 45 -15.00 -7.30 -21.11
N GLU A 46 -13.97 -8.12 -20.93
CA GLU A 46 -13.63 -9.18 -21.87
C GLU A 46 -14.76 -10.21 -21.96
N SER A 47 -15.32 -10.63 -20.82
CA SER A 47 -16.46 -11.54 -20.78
C SER A 47 -17.71 -10.94 -21.45
N GLY A 48 -17.97 -9.64 -21.25
CA GLY A 48 -19.07 -8.93 -21.90
C GLY A 48 -18.87 -8.83 -23.41
N LYS A 49 -17.64 -8.58 -23.87
CA LYS A 49 -17.28 -8.57 -25.29
C LYS A 49 -17.57 -9.92 -25.95
N SER A 50 -17.20 -11.03 -25.30
CA SER A 50 -17.48 -12.38 -25.83
C SER A 50 -18.98 -12.66 -25.99
N VAL A 51 -19.84 -12.14 -25.09
CA VAL A 51 -21.29 -12.25 -25.25
C VAL A 51 -21.79 -11.42 -26.42
N VAL A 52 -21.28 -10.19 -26.59
CA VAL A 52 -21.67 -9.31 -27.71
C VAL A 52 -21.27 -9.89 -29.07
N ILE A 53 -20.11 -10.56 -29.14
CA ILE A 53 -19.64 -11.24 -30.37
C ILE A 53 -20.42 -12.54 -30.62
N GLY A 54 -21.15 -13.06 -29.62
CA GLY A 54 -21.90 -14.31 -29.71
C GLY A 54 -21.06 -15.57 -29.47
N GLU A 55 -19.83 -15.42 -28.96
CA GLU A 55 -18.95 -16.54 -28.61
C GLU A 55 -19.31 -17.17 -27.25
N ALA A 56 -20.01 -16.42 -26.39
CA ALA A 56 -20.37 -16.85 -25.05
C ALA A 56 -21.84 -16.54 -24.72
N ASP A 57 -22.44 -17.38 -23.88
CA ASP A 57 -23.80 -17.18 -23.39
C ASP A 57 -23.87 -16.11 -22.30
N LEU A 58 -25.03 -15.46 -22.18
CA LEU A 58 -25.30 -14.50 -21.10
C LEU A 58 -25.08 -15.10 -19.70
N ASN A 59 -25.34 -16.40 -19.53
CA ASN A 59 -25.10 -17.12 -18.28
C ASN A 59 -23.62 -17.12 -17.87
N LEU A 60 -22.70 -17.22 -18.83
CA LEU A 60 -21.26 -17.15 -18.57
C LEU A 60 -20.83 -15.75 -18.13
N PHE A 61 -21.42 -14.72 -18.71
CA PHE A 61 -21.18 -13.34 -18.28
C PHE A 61 -21.72 -13.05 -16.88
N LEU A 62 -22.93 -13.52 -16.56
CA LEU A 62 -23.44 -13.41 -15.19
C LEU A 62 -22.54 -14.18 -14.19
N GLY A 63 -22.07 -15.37 -14.58
CA GLY A 63 -21.09 -16.14 -13.81
C GLY A 63 -19.79 -15.39 -13.58
N SER A 64 -19.26 -14.68 -14.58
CA SER A 64 -18.02 -13.91 -14.48
C SER A 64 -18.15 -12.71 -13.54
N ILE A 65 -19.33 -12.06 -13.50
CA ILE A 65 -19.65 -10.99 -12.54
C ILE A 65 -19.67 -11.54 -11.10
N VAL A 66 -20.39 -12.65 -10.86
CA VAL A 66 -20.47 -13.27 -9.53
C VAL A 66 -19.10 -13.72 -9.05
N PHE A 67 -18.33 -14.38 -9.92
CA PHE A 67 -16.97 -14.79 -9.64
C PHE A 67 -16.06 -13.61 -9.29
N SER A 68 -16.14 -12.53 -10.07
CA SER A 68 -15.41 -11.29 -9.81
C SER A 68 -15.75 -10.67 -8.45
N PHE A 69 -17.03 -10.72 -8.05
CA PHE A 69 -17.46 -10.25 -6.73
C PHE A 69 -16.84 -11.08 -5.60
N VAL A 70 -16.80 -12.41 -5.74
CA VAL A 70 -16.13 -13.29 -4.76
C VAL A 70 -14.64 -12.96 -4.65
N ILE A 71 -13.96 -12.76 -5.77
CA ILE A 71 -12.56 -12.32 -5.78
C ILE A 71 -12.41 -10.98 -5.05
N ALA A 72 -13.27 -9.99 -5.33
CA ALA A 72 -13.20 -8.69 -4.66
C ALA A 72 -13.30 -8.83 -3.13
N LEU A 73 -14.24 -9.64 -2.63
CA LEU A 73 -14.40 -9.92 -1.20
C LEU A 73 -13.16 -10.61 -0.61
N ALA A 74 -12.63 -11.62 -1.28
CA ALA A 74 -11.41 -12.31 -0.85
C ALA A 74 -10.21 -11.33 -0.82
N SER A 75 -10.07 -10.50 -1.85
CA SER A 75 -9.02 -9.49 -1.92
C SER A 75 -9.15 -8.43 -0.83
N PHE A 76 -10.36 -8.00 -0.45
CA PHE A 76 -10.55 -7.11 0.70
C PHE A 76 -10.05 -7.73 2.01
N ARG A 77 -10.31 -9.03 2.22
CA ARG A 77 -9.80 -9.77 3.38
C ARG A 77 -8.27 -9.85 3.36
N VAL A 78 -7.67 -10.23 2.24
CA VAL A 78 -6.20 -10.29 2.10
C VAL A 78 -5.57 -8.91 2.27
N ALA A 79 -6.15 -7.88 1.69
CA ALA A 79 -5.67 -6.50 1.78
C ALA A 79 -5.67 -5.96 3.22
N SER A 80 -6.53 -6.49 4.09
CA SER A 80 -6.53 -6.15 5.51
C SER A 80 -5.27 -6.66 6.24
N VAL A 81 -4.71 -7.79 5.81
CA VAL A 81 -3.46 -8.35 6.32
C VAL A 81 -2.25 -7.53 5.85
N LEU A 82 -2.35 -6.95 4.65
CA LEU A 82 -1.34 -6.06 4.07
C LEU A 82 -1.37 -4.64 4.66
N ASP A 83 -2.22 -4.36 5.65
CA ASP A 83 -2.29 -3.05 6.30
C ASP A 83 -1.13 -2.88 7.31
N VAL A 84 0.02 -2.47 6.78
CA VAL A 84 1.25 -2.26 7.57
C VAL A 84 1.16 -1.04 8.49
N ARG A 85 0.11 -0.21 8.38
CA ARG A 85 -0.06 1.01 9.21
C ARG A 85 -0.21 0.73 10.69
N LYS A 86 -0.62 -0.49 11.06
CA LYS A 86 -0.81 -0.89 12.47
C LYS A 86 0.46 -1.38 13.16
N LYS A 87 1.54 -1.65 12.42
CA LYS A 87 2.80 -2.16 12.97
C LYS A 87 3.91 -1.13 12.85
N ILE A 88 4.61 -0.91 13.97
CA ILE A 88 5.85 -0.14 14.03
C ILE A 88 6.90 -0.96 13.28
N THR A 89 7.25 -0.50 12.08
CA THR A 89 8.18 -1.18 11.18
C THR A 89 9.23 -0.19 10.71
N LYS A 90 10.34 -0.69 10.18
CA LYS A 90 11.39 0.13 9.55
C LYS A 90 10.85 1.03 8.42
N LEU A 91 9.63 0.79 7.95
CA LEU A 91 8.93 1.60 6.95
C LEU A 91 8.50 2.98 7.46
N LEU A 92 8.55 3.22 8.77
CA LEU A 92 8.28 4.54 9.35
C LEU A 92 9.47 5.49 9.22
N ILE A 93 10.66 4.96 8.88
CA ILE A 93 11.86 5.76 8.69
C ILE A 93 11.64 6.74 7.55
N GLY A 94 11.83 8.02 7.86
CA GLY A 94 11.69 9.13 6.95
C GLY A 94 10.32 9.79 6.91
N LEU A 95 9.35 9.34 7.72
CA LEU A 95 8.09 10.06 7.88
C LEU A 95 8.28 11.35 8.70
N PRO A 96 7.55 12.43 8.39
CA PRO A 96 7.54 13.64 9.20
C PRO A 96 6.80 13.42 10.53
N VAL A 97 7.38 13.96 11.59
CA VAL A 97 6.83 13.99 12.94
C VAL A 97 6.26 15.37 13.20
N TYR A 98 5.02 15.42 13.68
CA TYR A 98 4.29 16.64 14.02
C TYR A 98 3.93 16.65 15.50
N ALA A 99 3.99 17.83 16.11
CA ALA A 99 3.52 18.07 17.46
C ALA A 99 1.98 18.12 17.49
N PRO A 100 1.34 18.04 18.67
CA PRO A 100 -0.12 18.07 18.80
C PRO A 100 -0.74 19.34 18.20
N ASP A 101 0.02 20.43 18.18
CA ASP A 101 -0.33 21.73 17.60
C ASP A 101 -0.17 21.78 16.06
N GLY A 102 0.21 20.67 15.42
CA GLY A 102 0.42 20.59 13.98
C GLY A 102 1.74 21.17 13.48
N ARG A 103 2.65 21.61 14.37
CA ARG A 103 3.99 22.05 13.96
C ARG A 103 4.87 20.86 13.60
N TRP A 104 5.62 21.00 12.50
CA TRP A 104 6.58 19.99 12.09
C TRP A 104 7.79 20.01 13.03
N VAL A 105 8.05 18.91 13.72
CA VAL A 105 9.10 18.80 14.75
C VAL A 105 10.34 18.07 14.24
N GLY A 106 10.18 17.19 13.25
CA GLY A 106 11.30 16.37 12.80
C GLY A 106 10.95 15.27 11.83
N LYS A 107 11.93 14.38 11.61
CA LYS A 107 11.81 13.22 10.73
C LYS A 107 12.28 11.99 11.47
N VAL A 108 11.59 10.87 11.29
CA VAL A 108 11.99 9.58 11.86
C VAL A 108 13.30 9.14 11.22
N GLU A 109 14.34 8.88 12.02
CA GLU A 109 15.63 8.36 11.54
C GLU A 109 15.76 6.85 11.79
N LYS A 110 15.26 6.36 12.93
CA LYS A 110 15.46 4.97 13.34
C LYS A 110 14.22 4.39 14.00
N VAL A 111 14.05 3.08 13.84
CA VAL A 111 13.00 2.31 14.50
C VAL A 111 13.69 1.11 15.16
N GLU A 112 13.66 1.05 16.49
CA GLU A 112 14.17 -0.10 17.22
C GLU A 112 13.10 -1.20 17.28
N GLY A 113 13.39 -2.27 16.54
CA GLY A 113 12.49 -3.39 16.30
C GLY A 113 11.96 -4.12 17.55
N PRO A 114 12.77 -4.40 18.59
CA PRO A 114 12.28 -5.15 19.75
C PRO A 114 11.46 -4.30 20.72
N GLU A 115 11.77 -3.00 20.87
CA GLU A 115 11.14 -2.13 21.88
C GLU A 115 9.95 -1.31 21.37
N LYS A 116 9.62 -1.41 20.07
CA LYS A 116 8.52 -0.63 19.45
C LYS A 116 8.68 0.89 19.70
N THR A 117 9.92 1.36 19.68
CA THR A 117 10.28 2.76 19.84
C THR A 117 10.68 3.37 18.50
N ILE A 118 10.39 4.66 18.35
CA ILE A 118 10.75 5.45 17.17
C ILE A 118 11.70 6.55 17.62
N GLU A 119 12.82 6.69 16.93
CA GLU A 119 13.74 7.80 17.12
C GLU A 119 13.51 8.82 16.01
N TYR A 120 13.24 10.07 16.40
CA TYR A 120 13.16 11.17 15.46
C TYR A 120 14.21 12.23 15.77
N LYS A 121 14.68 12.88 14.71
CA LYS A 121 15.61 13.99 14.80
C LYS A 121 14.83 15.29 14.87
N ASP A 122 14.95 15.97 15.99
CA ASP A 122 14.35 17.29 16.20
C ASP A 122 15.08 18.34 15.36
N ILE A 123 14.31 19.15 14.62
CA ILE A 123 14.83 20.21 13.75
C ILE A 123 15.58 21.28 14.54
N LYS A 124 15.12 21.60 15.76
CA LYS A 124 15.69 22.67 16.59
C LYS A 124 16.91 22.21 17.35
N SER A 125 16.81 21.08 18.06
CA SER A 125 17.88 20.61 18.93
C SER A 125 18.91 19.73 18.21
N LYS A 126 18.61 19.24 17.00
CA LYS A 126 19.37 18.19 16.27
C LYS A 126 19.60 16.91 17.08
N LYS A 127 18.96 16.77 18.24
CA LYS A 127 19.05 15.60 19.11
C LYS A 127 18.10 14.51 18.62
N LEU A 128 18.51 13.27 18.83
CA LEU A 128 17.65 12.11 18.67
C LEU A 128 16.77 12.00 19.90
N VAL A 129 15.46 12.02 19.70
CA VAL A 129 14.45 11.84 20.74
C VAL A 129 13.76 10.50 20.50
N GLN A 130 13.79 9.63 21.51
CA GLN A 130 13.15 8.32 21.47
C GLN A 130 11.70 8.45 21.95
N LEU A 131 10.77 7.93 21.15
CA LEU A 131 9.33 7.91 21.45
C LEU A 131 8.83 6.48 21.61
N ARG A 132 8.03 6.25 22.65
CA ARG A 132 7.29 5.01 22.84
C ARG A 132 5.96 5.06 22.08
N LYS A 133 5.39 3.89 21.79
CA LYS A 133 4.11 3.74 21.06
C LYS A 133 2.94 4.54 21.65
N GLU A 134 2.93 4.78 22.96
CA GLU A 134 1.88 5.54 23.66
C GLU A 134 1.97 7.05 23.39
N GLN A 135 3.15 7.54 23.01
CA GLN A 135 3.42 8.96 22.83
C GLN A 135 3.19 9.42 21.39
N PHE A 136 2.80 8.51 20.48
CA PHE A 136 2.54 8.88 19.10
C PHE A 136 1.41 8.07 18.46
N VAL A 137 0.72 8.72 17.51
CA VAL A 137 -0.30 8.11 16.67
C VAL A 137 0.13 8.24 15.21
N LEU A 138 0.07 7.12 14.48
CA LEU A 138 0.28 7.09 13.05
C LEU A 138 -1.02 7.47 12.33
N ARG A 139 -1.01 8.59 11.60
CA ARG A 139 -2.18 9.07 10.86
C ARG A 139 -1.82 9.29 9.40
N GLY A 140 -1.94 8.23 8.60
CA GLY A 140 -1.62 8.27 7.17
C GLY A 140 -0.11 8.25 6.94
N ASP A 141 0.43 9.35 6.43
CA ASP A 141 1.84 9.55 6.08
C ASP A 141 2.60 10.43 7.09
N ARG A 142 2.06 10.60 8.28
CA ARG A 142 2.64 11.42 9.35
C ARG A 142 2.52 10.75 10.72
N VAL A 143 3.51 11.04 11.55
CA VAL A 143 3.54 10.67 12.98
C VAL A 143 3.08 11.90 13.77
N LEU A 144 2.04 11.74 14.58
CA LEU A 144 1.54 12.79 15.48
C LEU A 144 1.96 12.45 16.90
N LEU A 145 2.59 13.39 17.59
CA LEU A 145 2.84 13.29 19.02
C LEU A 145 1.52 13.41 19.77
N THR A 146 1.35 12.58 20.79
CA THR A 146 0.26 12.69 21.77
C THR A 146 0.83 13.43 22.97
N ALA A 147 0.10 14.43 23.46
CA ALA A 147 0.49 15.23 24.63
C ALA A 147 0.51 14.38 25.90
#